data_AF-A0A1D1UWT1-F1
#
_entry.id   AF-A0A1D1UWT1-F1
#
_cell.length_a   1.000
_cell.length_b   1.000
_cell.length_c   1.000
_cell.angle_alpha   90.00
_cell.angle_beta   90.00
_cell.angle_gamma   90.00
#
_symmetry.space_group_name_H-M   'P 1'
#
loop_
_entity.id
_entity.type
_entity.pdbx_description
1 polymer ?
#
loop_
_entity_poly.entity_id
_entity_poly.type
_entity_poly.pdbx_seq_one_letter_code
_entity_poly.pdbx_strand_id
1 'polypeptide(L)'
;MDKKLLVIMCEEGDIDEEKLVILGRLTDQAKMRPGDFDLYKLSRQDCLEDFRFSSHQLEILKEALEFPDIMYTDAQNVIPGMEALCILLRRLAYPNRLCDLEKLFGRNRSIFTLTHRPLDYATQNICYTGHKKEHDLKYTGVMTLCGIMYLMCGPEPGSFHDAKLLYRSEILNMMKESRTWPPTPETGYYLYGDQAYKSTPQVVDPVRYNASPLETACNTAMKTLRISVEWGFGKIGNPFFFNKALEALKLGLQPLGMYFRVATLLTNYHTCLNGSQTSNSFAVEPPTLAEYLENYLEDHIDN
;
A
#
# COMPACT_ATOMS: atom_id res chain seq x y z
N MET A 1 5.47 -7.44 -8.01
CA MET A 1 5.75 -8.05 -6.69
C MET A 1 4.83 -7.48 -5.59
N ASP A 2 3.49 -7.53 -5.70
CA ASP A 2 2.63 -7.09 -4.57
C ASP A 2 1.41 -8.02 -4.30
N LYS A 3 0.89 -8.79 -5.27
CA LYS A 3 -0.10 -9.87 -5.00
C LYS A 3 0.45 -10.91 -4.01
N LYS A 4 1.71 -11.34 -4.24
CA LYS A 4 2.45 -12.22 -3.31
C LYS A 4 2.71 -11.58 -1.95
N LEU A 5 2.91 -10.26 -1.87
CA LEU A 5 3.17 -9.55 -0.61
C LEU A 5 1.95 -9.57 0.31
N LEU A 6 0.74 -9.47 -0.26
CA LEU A 6 -0.53 -9.62 0.43
C LEU A 6 -0.75 -11.04 0.96
N VAL A 7 -0.39 -12.05 0.17
CA VAL A 7 -0.41 -13.45 0.60
C VAL A 7 0.64 -13.69 1.68
N ILE A 8 1.86 -13.18 1.55
CA ILE A 8 2.93 -13.23 2.56
C ILE A 8 2.55 -12.48 3.86
N MET A 9 1.77 -11.40 3.77
CA MET A 9 1.22 -10.73 4.96
C MET A 9 0.16 -11.56 5.70
N CYS A 10 -0.37 -12.61 5.07
CA CYS A 10 -1.34 -13.52 5.64
C CYS A 10 -0.78 -14.95 5.86
N GLU A 11 0.31 -15.32 5.20
CA GLU A 11 1.07 -16.56 5.33
C GLU A 11 2.51 -16.23 5.78
N GLU A 12 2.83 -16.43 7.06
CA GLU A 12 4.22 -16.36 7.54
C GLU A 12 4.86 -17.75 7.60
N GLY A 13 5.23 -18.31 6.45
CA GLY A 13 6.13 -19.47 6.44
C GLY A 13 6.14 -20.25 5.13
N ASP A 14 7.33 -20.70 4.72
CA ASP A 14 7.52 -21.66 3.63
C ASP A 14 6.54 -22.85 3.77
N ILE A 15 5.75 -23.08 2.73
CA ILE A 15 4.89 -24.27 2.62
C ILE A 15 5.73 -25.37 1.98
N ASP A 16 6.20 -26.30 2.81
CA ASP A 16 6.87 -27.54 2.38
C ASP A 16 5.88 -28.53 1.73
N GLU A 17 6.35 -29.33 0.77
CA GLU A 17 5.57 -30.28 -0.05
C GLU A 17 4.83 -31.34 0.80
N GLU A 18 5.33 -31.68 2.00
CA GLU A 18 4.65 -32.60 2.92
C GLU A 18 3.32 -32.06 3.49
N LYS A 19 3.11 -30.73 3.51
CA LYS A 19 1.87 -30.10 4.02
C LYS A 19 0.67 -30.28 3.06
N LEU A 20 0.90 -30.59 1.79
CA LEU A 20 -0.14 -30.82 0.76
C LEU A 20 -1.04 -32.03 1.03
N VAL A 21 -0.55 -33.03 1.77
CA VAL A 21 -1.32 -34.23 2.12
C VAL A 21 -2.26 -33.98 3.33
N ILE A 22 -1.89 -33.04 4.22
CA ILE A 22 -2.73 -32.61 5.36
C ILE A 22 -3.87 -31.69 4.88
N LEU A 23 -3.64 -30.94 3.81
CA LEU A 23 -4.58 -30.02 3.15
C LEU A 23 -5.94 -30.66 2.80
N GLY A 24 -5.96 -31.94 2.41
CA GLY A 24 -7.20 -32.68 2.10
C GLY A 24 -8.05 -33.07 3.31
N ARG A 25 -7.48 -33.06 4.53
CA ARG A 25 -8.22 -33.34 5.78
C ARG A 25 -8.63 -32.05 6.51
N LEU A 26 -7.90 -30.96 6.30
CA LEU A 26 -8.18 -29.64 6.89
C LEU A 26 -9.24 -28.84 6.11
N THR A 27 -9.47 -29.15 4.84
CA THR A 27 -10.56 -28.56 4.03
C THR A 27 -11.94 -28.86 4.61
N ASP A 28 -12.12 -29.99 5.31
CA ASP A 28 -13.36 -30.29 6.05
C ASP A 28 -13.55 -29.41 7.30
N GLN A 29 -12.47 -28.88 7.90
CA GLN A 29 -12.52 -27.91 9.01
C GLN A 29 -12.76 -26.47 8.54
N ALA A 30 -12.54 -26.18 7.26
CA ALA A 30 -12.81 -24.88 6.64
C ALA A 30 -14.31 -24.63 6.37
N LYS A 31 -15.17 -25.64 6.55
CA LYS A 31 -16.62 -25.48 6.42
C LYS A 31 -17.13 -24.49 7.47
N MET A 32 -17.81 -23.44 6.99
CA MET A 32 -18.53 -22.45 7.79
C MET A 32 -19.36 -23.14 8.88
N ARG A 33 -19.06 -22.83 10.14
CA ARG A 33 -19.82 -23.29 11.30
C ARG A 33 -20.87 -22.24 11.68
N PRO A 34 -21.98 -22.65 12.35
CA PRO A 34 -22.93 -21.70 12.91
C PRO A 34 -22.22 -20.73 13.88
N GLY A 35 -22.24 -19.43 13.56
CA GLY A 35 -21.56 -18.38 14.33
C GLY A 35 -20.29 -17.81 13.69
N ASP A 36 -19.82 -18.40 12.58
CA ASP A 36 -18.68 -17.87 11.82
C ASP A 36 -19.05 -16.57 11.08
N PHE A 37 -18.02 -15.76 10.78
CA PHE A 37 -18.15 -14.52 10.01
C PHE A 37 -18.85 -14.75 8.66
N ASP A 38 -19.86 -13.94 8.37
CA ASP A 38 -20.60 -14.00 7.12
C ASP A 38 -20.74 -12.59 6.53
N LEU A 39 -19.93 -12.32 5.50
CA LEU A 39 -19.88 -11.02 4.82
C LEU A 39 -21.26 -10.58 4.31
N TYR A 40 -22.10 -11.52 3.85
CA TYR A 40 -23.38 -11.20 3.23
C TYR A 40 -24.48 -10.83 4.24
N LYS A 41 -24.22 -11.00 5.54
CA LYS A 41 -25.10 -10.48 6.62
C LYS A 41 -24.84 -9.02 6.96
N LEU A 42 -23.71 -8.47 6.52
CA LEU A 42 -23.36 -7.08 6.78
C LEU A 42 -24.06 -6.15 5.78
N SER A 43 -24.49 -4.98 6.25
CA SER A 43 -25.02 -3.98 5.33
C SER A 43 -23.88 -3.39 4.47
N ARG A 44 -24.24 -2.77 3.34
CA ARG A 44 -23.28 -2.03 2.51
C ARG A 44 -22.53 -0.97 3.33
N GLN A 45 -23.21 -0.31 4.26
CA GLN A 45 -22.62 0.73 5.10
C GLN A 45 -21.59 0.11 6.06
N ASP A 46 -21.94 -0.98 6.74
CA ASP A 46 -21.03 -1.69 7.64
C ASP A 46 -19.77 -2.14 6.90
N CYS A 47 -19.91 -2.65 5.66
CA CYS A 47 -18.76 -3.06 4.85
C CYS A 47 -17.81 -1.89 4.54
N LEU A 48 -18.35 -0.71 4.21
CA LEU A 48 -17.55 0.48 3.97
C LEU A 48 -16.89 1.01 5.27
N GLU A 49 -17.60 0.95 6.39
CA GLU A 49 -17.13 1.38 7.71
C GLU A 49 -16.12 0.43 8.36
N ASP A 50 -16.15 -0.85 8.04
CA ASP A 50 -15.22 -1.84 8.57
C ASP A 50 -14.07 -2.14 7.60
N PHE A 51 -14.34 -2.22 6.30
CA PHE A 51 -13.37 -2.73 5.30
C PHE A 51 -12.99 -1.73 4.22
N ARG A 52 -13.66 -0.57 4.14
CA ARG A 52 -13.47 0.47 3.10
C ARG A 52 -13.89 0.05 1.69
N PHE A 53 -14.48 -1.13 1.54
CA PHE A 53 -15.01 -1.66 0.29
C PHE A 53 -16.40 -2.23 0.54
N SER A 54 -17.29 -2.10 -0.44
CA SER A 54 -18.57 -2.84 -0.40
C SER A 54 -18.34 -4.34 -0.60
N SER A 55 -19.30 -5.19 -0.20
CA SER A 55 -19.23 -6.64 -0.40
C SER A 55 -18.94 -7.03 -1.86
N HIS A 56 -19.58 -6.36 -2.83
CA HIS A 56 -19.31 -6.60 -4.25
C HIS A 56 -17.87 -6.23 -4.65
N GLN A 57 -17.34 -5.12 -4.12
CA GLN A 57 -15.94 -4.73 -4.38
C GLN A 57 -14.94 -5.66 -3.70
N LEU A 58 -15.30 -6.28 -2.57
CA LEU A 58 -14.47 -7.28 -1.92
C LEU A 58 -14.32 -8.55 -2.77
N GLU A 59 -15.38 -8.98 -3.47
CA GLU A 59 -15.30 -10.09 -4.43
C GLU A 59 -14.36 -9.76 -5.60
N ILE A 60 -14.54 -8.58 -6.20
CA ILE A 60 -13.65 -8.08 -7.26
C ILE A 60 -12.20 -8.02 -6.78
N LEU A 61 -11.99 -7.51 -5.56
CA LEU A 61 -10.66 -7.39 -4.95
C LEU A 61 -10.03 -8.77 -4.74
N LYS A 62 -10.79 -9.75 -4.22
CA LYS A 62 -10.33 -11.13 -4.02
C LYS A 62 -9.87 -11.75 -5.35
N GLU A 63 -10.65 -11.58 -6.42
CA GLU A 63 -10.30 -12.07 -7.75
C GLU A 63 -9.08 -11.36 -8.34
N ALA A 64 -9.07 -10.02 -8.32
CA ALA A 64 -7.97 -9.20 -8.85
C ALA A 64 -6.63 -9.49 -8.16
N LEU A 65 -6.66 -9.76 -6.85
CA LEU A 65 -5.49 -10.12 -6.06
C LEU A 65 -5.06 -11.57 -6.25
N GLU A 66 -5.86 -12.41 -6.90
CA GLU A 66 -5.71 -13.87 -6.88
C GLU A 66 -5.61 -14.39 -5.43
N PHE A 67 -6.42 -13.80 -4.54
CA PHE A 67 -6.33 -14.08 -3.12
C PHE A 67 -6.81 -15.52 -2.85
N PRO A 68 -6.06 -16.34 -2.10
CA PRO A 68 -6.37 -17.75 -1.94
C PRO A 68 -7.77 -17.98 -1.33
N ASP A 69 -8.44 -19.04 -1.74
CA ASP A 69 -9.76 -19.40 -1.19
C ASP A 69 -9.70 -19.85 0.27
N ILE A 70 -8.53 -20.32 0.71
CA ILE A 70 -8.26 -20.79 2.07
C ILE A 70 -6.85 -20.33 2.47
N MET A 71 -6.73 -19.80 3.68
CA MET A 71 -5.48 -19.38 4.30
C MET A 71 -5.17 -20.24 5.53
N TYR A 72 -3.89 -20.45 5.79
CA TYR A 72 -3.38 -21.16 6.95
C TYR A 72 -2.53 -20.24 7.81
N THR A 73 -2.78 -20.23 9.12
CA THR A 73 -1.94 -19.48 10.08
C THR A 73 -0.86 -20.38 10.66
N ASP A 74 0.20 -19.80 11.23
CA ASP A 74 1.25 -20.53 11.98
C ASP A 74 0.71 -21.34 13.16
N ALA A 75 -0.37 -20.85 13.78
CA ALA A 75 -1.11 -21.57 14.81
C ALA A 75 -2.00 -22.70 14.25
N GLN A 76 -1.79 -23.11 13.00
CA GLN A 76 -2.50 -24.16 12.26
C GLN A 76 -4.01 -23.96 12.15
N ASN A 77 -4.49 -22.72 12.26
CA ASN A 77 -5.89 -22.39 11.98
C ASN A 77 -6.11 -22.29 10.48
N VAL A 78 -7.32 -22.68 10.07
CA VAL A 78 -7.82 -22.58 8.70
C VAL A 78 -8.85 -21.47 8.61
N ILE A 79 -8.67 -20.55 7.66
CA ILE A 79 -9.51 -19.36 7.50
C ILE A 79 -9.94 -19.26 6.04
N PRO A 80 -11.24 -19.09 5.75
CA PRO A 80 -11.70 -18.76 4.40
C PRO A 80 -11.04 -17.49 3.87
N GLY A 81 -10.67 -17.50 2.59
CA GLY A 81 -9.96 -16.40 1.94
C GLY A 81 -10.64 -15.04 2.08
N MET A 82 -11.96 -15.00 1.88
CA MET A 82 -12.73 -13.76 2.04
C MET A 82 -12.73 -13.24 3.48
N GLU A 83 -12.79 -14.15 4.46
CA GLU A 83 -12.70 -13.78 5.88
C GLU A 83 -11.30 -13.23 6.21
N ALA A 84 -10.24 -13.88 5.72
CA ALA A 84 -8.86 -13.41 5.88
C ALA A 84 -8.64 -12.02 5.24
N LEU A 85 -9.17 -11.79 4.04
CA LEU A 85 -9.15 -10.47 3.38
C LEU A 85 -9.88 -9.42 4.22
N CYS A 86 -11.07 -9.74 4.76
CA CYS A 86 -11.81 -8.84 5.64
C CYS A 86 -11.05 -8.54 6.95
N ILE A 87 -10.39 -9.54 7.55
CA ILE A 87 -9.53 -9.36 8.73
C ILE A 87 -8.40 -8.38 8.42
N LEU A 88 -7.69 -8.58 7.30
CA LEU A 88 -6.61 -7.71 6.86
C LEU A 88 -7.10 -6.27 6.69
N LEU A 89 -8.18 -6.07 5.92
CA LEU A 89 -8.75 -4.76 5.67
C LEU A 89 -9.20 -4.08 6.97
N ARG A 90 -9.83 -4.83 7.88
CA ARG A 90 -10.27 -4.30 9.17
C ARG A 90 -9.11 -3.81 10.04
N ARG A 91 -7.99 -4.53 10.01
CA ARG A 91 -6.76 -4.18 10.73
C ARG A 91 -6.04 -2.97 10.14
N LEU A 92 -6.03 -2.83 8.82
CA LEU A 92 -5.47 -1.65 8.16
C LEU A 92 -6.38 -0.43 8.32
N ALA A 93 -7.70 -0.62 8.38
CA ALA A 93 -8.69 0.44 8.49
C ALA A 93 -8.55 1.25 9.80
N TYR A 94 -8.27 0.58 10.93
CA TYR A 94 -8.11 1.23 12.23
C TYR A 94 -7.41 0.30 13.25
N PRO A 95 -6.68 0.82 14.27
CA PRO A 95 -6.19 0.00 15.38
C PRO A 95 -7.31 -0.71 16.15
N ASN A 96 -7.29 -2.04 16.19
CA ASN A 96 -8.31 -2.85 16.84
C ASN A 96 -7.76 -3.58 18.05
N ARG A 97 -8.56 -3.67 19.12
CA ARG A 97 -8.28 -4.64 20.19
C ARG A 97 -8.59 -6.03 19.66
N LEU A 98 -7.82 -7.03 20.10
CA LEU A 98 -8.08 -8.41 19.69
C LEU A 98 -9.50 -8.86 20.06
N CYS A 99 -10.02 -8.44 21.23
CA CYS A 99 -11.37 -8.79 21.65
C CYS A 99 -12.49 -8.22 20.77
N ASP A 100 -12.25 -7.11 20.06
CA ASP A 100 -13.23 -6.54 19.14
C ASP A 100 -13.22 -7.33 17.81
N LEU A 101 -12.05 -7.79 17.36
CA LEU A 101 -11.93 -8.70 16.22
C LEU A 101 -12.55 -10.07 16.53
N GLU A 102 -12.37 -10.61 17.74
CA GLU A 102 -13.02 -11.87 18.17
C GLU A 102 -14.54 -11.79 18.06
N LYS A 103 -15.14 -10.67 18.50
CA LYS A 103 -16.59 -10.47 18.43
C LYS A 103 -17.08 -10.34 16.99
N LEU A 104 -16.33 -9.63 16.15
CA LEU A 104 -16.71 -9.39 14.76
C LEU A 104 -16.62 -10.65 13.91
N PHE A 105 -15.53 -11.41 14.06
CA PHE A 105 -15.26 -12.57 13.19
C PHE A 105 -15.63 -13.92 13.82
N GLY A 106 -15.95 -13.97 15.11
CA GLY A 106 -16.28 -15.22 15.81
C GLY A 106 -15.08 -16.17 15.98
N ARG A 107 -13.85 -15.66 15.84
CA ARG A 107 -12.60 -16.44 15.90
C ARG A 107 -11.81 -16.17 17.18
N ASN A 108 -10.93 -17.10 17.54
CA ASN A 108 -10.01 -16.95 18.68
C ASN A 108 -8.89 -15.94 18.38
N ARG A 109 -8.37 -15.25 19.41
CA ARG A 109 -7.25 -14.31 19.30
C ARG A 109 -6.04 -14.80 18.51
N SER A 110 -5.71 -16.09 18.58
CA SER A 110 -4.53 -16.65 17.91
C SER A 110 -4.54 -16.43 16.39
N ILE A 111 -5.70 -16.27 15.78
CA ILE A 111 -5.86 -15.95 14.34
C ILE A 111 -5.45 -14.50 14.02
N PHE A 112 -5.57 -13.59 14.99
CA PHE A 112 -5.33 -12.16 14.78
C PHE A 112 -3.94 -11.72 15.26
N THR A 113 -3.15 -12.61 15.86
CA THR A 113 -1.81 -12.29 16.33
C THR A 113 -0.80 -12.53 15.23
N LEU A 114 -0.36 -11.45 14.58
CA LEU A 114 0.88 -11.43 13.79
C LEU A 114 2.03 -11.28 14.79
N THR A 115 2.73 -12.36 15.12
CA THR A 115 3.88 -12.31 16.02
C THR A 115 5.15 -12.22 15.21
N HIS A 116 5.67 -11.01 15.00
CA HIS A 116 7.01 -10.86 14.44
C HIS A 116 8.09 -10.99 15.51
N ARG A 117 9.27 -11.43 15.06
CA ARG A 117 10.48 -11.42 15.87
C ARG A 117 10.95 -9.98 16.05
N PRO A 118 11.41 -9.60 17.26
CA PRO A 118 12.05 -8.31 17.49
C PRO A 118 13.13 -8.04 16.45
N LEU A 119 13.22 -6.78 15.99
CA LEU A 119 14.34 -6.36 15.15
C LEU A 119 15.66 -6.60 15.86
N ASP A 120 16.65 -7.09 15.12
CA ASP A 120 18.03 -7.14 15.60
C ASP A 120 18.61 -5.74 15.86
N TYR A 121 19.70 -5.70 16.62
CA TYR A 121 20.35 -4.44 17.01
C TYR A 121 20.82 -3.62 15.80
N ALA A 122 21.28 -4.28 14.73
CA ALA A 122 21.73 -3.62 13.52
C ALA A 122 20.58 -2.87 12.83
N THR A 123 19.43 -3.52 12.70
CA THR A 123 18.24 -2.95 12.05
C THR A 123 17.63 -1.84 12.91
N GLN A 124 17.59 -1.99 14.23
CA GLN A 124 17.17 -0.91 15.13
C GLN A 124 18.05 0.34 14.96
N ASN A 125 19.37 0.19 14.95
CA ASN A 125 20.29 1.30 14.75
C ASN A 125 20.12 2.00 13.39
N ILE A 126 19.85 1.24 12.32
CA ILE A 126 19.65 1.79 10.98
C ILE A 126 18.36 2.61 10.91
N CYS A 127 17.26 2.07 11.47
CA CYS A 127 15.95 2.73 11.45
C CYS A 127 15.82 3.87 12.47
N TYR A 128 16.73 3.98 13.44
CA TYR A 128 16.70 5.07 14.41
C TYR A 128 17.16 6.40 13.81
N THR A 129 16.34 7.43 13.92
CA THR A 129 16.67 8.80 13.51
C THR A 129 16.99 9.66 14.72
N GLY A 130 18.23 10.18 14.78
CA GLY A 130 18.64 11.09 15.85
C GLY A 130 17.88 12.42 15.84
N HIS A 131 17.32 12.83 14.69
CA HIS A 131 16.60 14.10 14.56
C HIS A 131 15.25 14.07 15.29
N LYS A 132 14.46 13.01 15.07
CA LYS A 132 13.15 12.85 15.70
C LYS A 132 13.20 12.03 16.99
N LYS A 133 14.32 11.35 17.26
CA LYS A 133 14.53 10.45 18.40
C LYS A 133 13.54 9.28 18.43
N GLU A 134 13.25 8.75 17.26
CA GLU A 134 12.33 7.61 17.05
C GLU A 134 12.90 6.65 16.00
N HIS A 135 12.30 5.45 15.89
CA HIS A 135 12.56 4.55 14.77
C HIS A 135 11.56 4.84 13.67
N ASP A 136 12.01 5.27 12.49
CA ASP A 136 11.13 5.62 11.40
C ASP A 136 11.49 4.93 10.07
N LEU A 137 10.43 4.66 9.30
CA LEU A 137 10.50 4.21 7.93
C LEU A 137 10.00 5.34 7.04
N LYS A 138 10.68 5.56 5.92
CA LYS A 138 10.31 6.56 4.93
C LYS A 138 9.99 5.87 3.60
N TYR A 139 9.02 6.45 2.91
CA TYR A 139 8.58 6.04 1.59
C TYR A 139 8.64 7.25 0.66
N THR A 140 8.91 7.02 -0.62
CA THR A 140 8.77 8.02 -1.66
C THR A 140 7.76 7.53 -2.69
N GLY A 141 6.92 8.43 -3.19
CA GLY A 141 5.86 8.07 -4.10
C GLY A 141 5.69 9.05 -5.24
N VAL A 142 5.22 8.54 -6.38
CA VAL A 142 4.91 9.34 -7.57
C VAL A 142 3.43 9.21 -7.87
N MET A 143 2.75 10.35 -7.84
CA MET A 143 1.33 10.49 -8.09
C MET A 143 1.09 10.89 -9.54
N THR A 144 0.10 10.27 -10.17
CA THR A 144 -0.39 10.65 -11.50
C THR A 144 -1.65 11.50 -11.40
N LEU A 145 -1.96 12.25 -12.46
CA LEU A 145 -3.13 13.13 -12.50
C LEU A 145 -4.47 12.36 -12.50
N CYS A 146 -4.47 11.08 -12.86
CA CYS A 146 -5.64 10.20 -12.73
C CYS A 146 -5.83 9.65 -11.31
N GLY A 147 -4.97 10.05 -10.36
CA GLY A 147 -5.08 9.67 -8.95
C GLY A 147 -4.52 8.29 -8.59
N ILE A 148 -3.83 7.64 -9.52
CA ILE A 148 -3.06 6.43 -9.26
C ILE A 148 -1.70 6.82 -8.68
N MET A 149 -1.36 6.20 -7.55
CA MET A 149 0.01 6.21 -7.05
C MET A 149 0.83 5.26 -7.93
N TYR A 150 1.51 5.82 -8.93
CA TYR A 150 2.26 5.06 -9.93
C TYR A 150 3.44 4.33 -9.31
N LEU A 151 4.14 4.99 -8.38
CA LEU A 151 5.23 4.39 -7.63
C LEU A 151 5.04 4.61 -6.13
N MET A 152 5.36 3.59 -5.34
CA MET A 152 5.54 3.68 -3.89
C MET A 152 6.78 2.89 -3.51
N CYS A 153 7.93 3.57 -3.44
CA CYS A 153 9.20 2.98 -3.11
C CYS A 153 9.48 3.08 -1.60
N GLY A 154 10.06 2.00 -1.07
CA GLY A 154 10.35 1.80 0.34
C GLY A 154 9.95 0.40 0.79
N PRO A 155 10.02 0.11 2.10
CA PRO A 155 10.46 1.01 3.17
C PRO A 155 11.97 1.29 3.13
N GLU A 156 12.36 2.54 3.39
CA GLU A 156 13.75 2.95 3.60
C GLU A 156 13.94 3.51 5.01
N PRO A 157 15.15 3.46 5.59
CA PRO A 157 15.40 4.09 6.89
C PRO A 157 15.07 5.58 6.84
N GLY A 158 14.32 6.12 7.82
CA GLY A 158 13.87 7.51 7.76
C GLY A 158 14.97 8.55 7.93
N SER A 159 16.16 8.13 8.36
CA SER A 159 17.40 8.92 8.32
C SER A 159 17.89 9.22 6.90
N PHE A 160 17.40 8.52 5.87
CA PHE A 160 17.81 8.76 4.48
C PHE A 160 17.26 10.08 3.95
N HIS A 161 18.11 10.81 3.22
CA HIS A 161 17.73 12.05 2.53
C HIS A 161 16.82 11.76 1.34
N ASP A 162 15.90 12.66 1.01
CA ASP A 162 14.88 12.47 -0.02
C ASP A 162 15.50 12.19 -1.41
N ALA A 163 16.57 12.91 -1.80
CA ALA A 163 17.37 12.59 -2.99
C ALA A 163 17.91 11.14 -3.04
N LYS A 164 18.25 10.56 -1.88
CA LYS A 164 18.71 9.16 -1.79
C LYS A 164 17.54 8.18 -2.03
N LEU A 165 16.34 8.50 -1.53
CA LEU A 165 15.15 7.69 -1.82
C LEU A 165 14.81 7.72 -3.31
N LEU A 166 14.89 8.89 -3.96
CA LEU A 166 14.69 8.99 -5.40
C LEU A 166 15.70 8.15 -6.18
N TYR A 167 16.98 8.20 -5.82
CA TYR A 167 17.99 7.33 -6.44
C TYR A 167 17.64 5.85 -6.27
N ARG A 168 17.34 5.42 -5.04
CA ARG A 168 17.02 4.02 -4.73
C ARG A 168 15.70 3.53 -5.33
N SER A 169 14.81 4.45 -5.71
CA SER A 169 13.55 4.11 -6.34
C SER A 169 13.68 3.63 -7.78
N GLU A 170 14.86 3.81 -8.39
CA GLU A 170 15.14 3.47 -9.79
C GLU A 170 14.20 4.12 -10.82
N ILE A 171 13.30 5.01 -10.39
CA ILE A 171 12.30 5.62 -11.27
C ILE A 171 12.91 6.41 -12.40
N LEU A 172 14.05 7.06 -12.16
CA LEU A 172 14.75 7.81 -13.21
C LEU A 172 15.37 6.89 -14.27
N ASN A 173 15.68 5.64 -13.93
CA ASN A 173 16.18 4.65 -14.88
C ASN A 173 15.02 4.02 -15.66
N MET A 174 13.94 3.63 -14.96
CA MET A 174 12.68 3.24 -15.58
C MET A 174 12.19 4.32 -16.55
N MET A 175 12.36 5.61 -16.19
CA MET A 175 11.96 6.71 -17.03
C MET A 175 12.73 6.81 -18.35
N LYS A 176 14.03 6.50 -18.32
CA LYS A 176 14.90 6.58 -19.51
C LYS A 176 14.70 5.40 -20.44
N GLU A 177 14.37 4.23 -19.90
CA GLU A 177 14.20 2.98 -20.64
C GLU A 177 12.81 2.86 -21.27
N SER A 178 11.84 3.62 -20.76
CA SER A 178 10.48 3.65 -21.29
C SER A 178 10.41 4.14 -22.75
N ARG A 179 9.85 3.30 -23.63
CA ARG A 179 9.55 3.65 -25.03
C ARG A 179 8.48 4.73 -25.17
N THR A 180 7.64 4.92 -24.16
CA THR A 180 6.60 5.95 -24.15
C THR A 180 7.13 7.32 -23.71
N TRP A 181 8.33 7.38 -23.13
CA TRP A 181 8.92 8.60 -22.58
C TRP A 181 10.23 8.99 -23.30
N PRO A 182 10.21 9.32 -24.60
CA PRO A 182 11.42 9.75 -25.29
C PRO A 182 11.98 11.02 -24.63
N PRO A 183 13.24 10.99 -24.14
CA PRO A 183 13.81 12.07 -23.34
C PRO A 183 14.30 13.18 -24.27
N THR A 184 13.39 14.00 -24.77
CA THR A 184 13.77 15.30 -25.33
C THR A 184 13.42 16.41 -24.34
N PRO A 185 14.16 17.53 -24.32
CA PRO A 185 13.79 18.69 -23.50
C PRO A 185 12.37 19.23 -23.76
N GLU A 186 11.79 18.91 -24.91
CA GLU A 186 10.53 19.45 -25.41
C GLU A 186 9.37 18.45 -25.30
N THR A 187 9.65 17.14 -25.25
CA THR A 187 8.65 16.06 -25.25
C THR A 187 8.85 15.02 -24.15
N GLY A 188 9.87 15.19 -23.31
CA GLY A 188 10.16 14.29 -22.20
C GLY A 188 9.22 14.51 -21.01
N TYR A 189 8.93 13.45 -20.27
CA TYR A 189 8.24 13.55 -18.99
C TYR A 189 9.22 13.97 -17.89
N TYR A 190 8.76 14.84 -16.99
CA TYR A 190 9.52 15.33 -15.86
C TYR A 190 8.80 15.00 -14.56
N LEU A 191 9.56 14.67 -13.52
CA LEU A 191 9.02 14.58 -12.17
C LEU A 191 9.02 15.97 -11.56
N TYR A 192 7.87 16.41 -11.05
CA TYR A 192 7.80 17.64 -10.27
C TYR A 192 7.80 17.32 -8.78
N GLY A 193 8.75 17.87 -8.04
CA GLY A 193 8.96 17.49 -6.64
C GLY A 193 9.48 18.62 -5.75
N ASP A 194 9.70 18.28 -4.48
CA ASP A 194 10.38 19.17 -3.56
C ASP A 194 11.86 19.36 -3.94
N GLN A 195 12.45 20.49 -3.59
CA GLN A 195 13.86 20.80 -3.85
C GLN A 195 14.80 19.78 -3.19
N ALA A 196 14.37 19.11 -2.12
CA ALA A 196 15.12 18.01 -1.51
C ALA A 196 15.38 16.83 -2.47
N TYR A 197 14.63 16.73 -3.58
CA TYR A 197 14.81 15.74 -4.63
C TYR A 197 15.69 16.21 -5.80
N LYS A 198 16.15 17.46 -5.81
CA LYS A 198 16.90 18.05 -6.93
C LYS A 198 18.32 17.48 -7.04
N SER A 199 18.41 16.27 -7.59
CA SER A 199 19.65 15.56 -7.86
C SER A 199 19.94 15.40 -9.36
N THR A 200 18.93 15.57 -10.22
CA THR A 200 19.05 15.36 -11.68
C THR A 200 18.18 16.34 -12.48
N PRO A 201 18.50 16.62 -13.77
CA PRO A 201 17.68 17.49 -14.62
C PRO A 201 16.25 16.99 -14.90
N GLN A 202 15.99 15.69 -14.72
CA GLN A 202 14.66 15.08 -14.90
C GLN A 202 13.69 15.40 -13.76
N VAL A 203 14.20 15.92 -12.64
CA VAL A 203 13.40 16.39 -11.52
C VAL A 203 13.36 17.91 -11.51
N VAL A 204 12.17 18.45 -11.66
CA VAL A 204 11.89 19.88 -11.64
C VAL A 204 11.33 20.26 -10.28
N ASP A 205 11.85 21.33 -9.71
CA ASP A 205 11.44 21.91 -8.44
C ASP A 205 11.08 23.39 -8.61
N PRO A 206 10.24 23.95 -7.72
CA PRO A 206 9.91 25.36 -7.79
C PRO A 206 11.13 26.26 -7.56
N VAL A 207 11.28 27.28 -8.41
CA VAL A 207 12.36 28.28 -8.30
C VAL A 207 12.08 29.20 -7.10
N ARG A 208 12.86 29.08 -6.02
CA ARG A 208 12.57 29.81 -4.76
C ARG A 208 13.12 31.24 -4.69
N TYR A 209 14.26 31.50 -5.31
CA TYR A 209 14.98 32.76 -5.19
C TYR A 209 15.16 33.40 -6.55
N ASN A 210 14.96 34.72 -6.62
CA ASN A 210 15.11 35.51 -7.84
C ASN A 210 14.33 34.97 -9.04
N ALA A 211 13.17 34.34 -8.79
CA ALA A 211 12.31 33.84 -9.84
C ALA A 211 11.85 34.99 -10.74
N SER A 212 12.08 34.84 -12.04
CA SER A 212 11.53 35.71 -13.08
C SER A 212 9.99 35.70 -13.04
N PRO A 213 9.33 36.67 -13.70
CA PRO A 213 7.88 36.67 -13.83
C PRO A 213 7.33 35.37 -14.43
N LEU A 214 8.04 34.79 -15.40
CA LEU A 214 7.68 33.51 -16.01
C LEU A 214 7.81 32.35 -15.02
N GLU A 215 8.92 32.25 -14.30
CA GLU A 215 9.12 31.20 -13.28
C GLU A 215 8.10 31.32 -12.14
N THR A 216 7.71 32.55 -11.78
CA THR A 216 6.66 32.78 -10.77
C THR A 216 5.29 32.30 -11.26
N ALA A 217 4.96 32.54 -12.53
CA ALA A 217 3.75 32.01 -13.15
C ALA A 217 3.78 30.47 -13.19
N CYS A 218 4.91 29.86 -13.58
CA CYS A 218 5.11 28.41 -13.56
C CYS A 218 4.98 27.83 -12.14
N ASN A 219 5.64 28.42 -11.14
CA ASN A 219 5.54 27.99 -9.74
C ASN A 219 4.09 28.02 -9.25
N THR A 220 3.33 29.07 -9.60
CA THR A 220 1.91 29.18 -9.26
C THR A 220 1.10 28.06 -9.88
N ALA A 221 1.30 27.78 -11.17
CA ALA A 221 0.63 26.69 -11.87
C ALA A 221 1.00 25.31 -11.27
N MET A 222 2.28 25.06 -11.02
CA MET A 222 2.76 23.79 -10.48
C MET A 222 2.39 23.58 -9.01
N LYS A 223 2.18 24.64 -8.22
CA LYS A 223 1.65 24.52 -6.85
C LYS A 223 0.27 23.87 -6.84
N THR A 224 -0.58 24.18 -7.82
CA THR A 224 -1.90 23.55 -8.01
C THR A 224 -1.77 22.08 -8.41
N LEU A 225 -0.73 21.70 -9.15
CA LEU A 225 -0.47 20.28 -9.46
C LEU A 225 0.08 19.54 -8.25
N ARG A 226 1.01 20.16 -7.49
CA ARG A 226 1.68 19.56 -6.33
C ARG A 226 0.72 19.12 -5.23
N ILE A 227 -0.40 19.82 -5.03
CA ILE A 227 -1.39 19.46 -4.01
C ILE A 227 -1.98 18.05 -4.24
N SER A 228 -1.95 17.56 -5.49
CA SER A 228 -2.41 16.20 -5.84
C SER A 228 -1.61 15.11 -5.14
N VAL A 229 -0.32 15.36 -4.87
CA VAL A 229 0.54 14.45 -4.12
C VAL A 229 0.04 14.33 -2.68
N GLU A 230 -0.28 15.47 -2.05
CA GLU A 230 -0.84 15.51 -0.69
C GLU A 230 -2.19 14.79 -0.62
N TRP A 231 -3.07 15.01 -1.61
CA TRP A 231 -4.33 14.29 -1.73
C TRP A 231 -4.12 12.78 -1.90
N GLY A 232 -3.11 12.38 -2.68
CA GLY A 232 -2.73 10.99 -2.87
C GLY A 232 -2.33 10.29 -1.56
N PHE A 233 -1.36 10.86 -0.83
CA PHE A 233 -0.98 10.36 0.49
C PHE A 233 -2.15 10.40 1.48
N GLY A 234 -3.00 11.43 1.41
CA GLY A 234 -4.23 11.51 2.18
C GLY A 234 -5.22 10.37 1.87
N LYS A 235 -5.39 10.02 0.59
CA LYS A 235 -6.26 8.94 0.14
C LYS A 235 -5.74 7.56 0.55
N ILE A 236 -4.43 7.39 0.72
CA ILE A 236 -3.85 6.18 1.31
C ILE A 236 -4.11 6.14 2.82
N GLY A 237 -3.79 7.22 3.51
CA GLY A 237 -3.80 7.25 4.97
C GLY A 237 -5.18 7.35 5.62
N ASN A 238 -6.18 7.95 4.95
CA ASN A 238 -7.50 8.16 5.56
C ASN A 238 -8.36 6.89 5.64
N PRO A 239 -8.50 6.08 4.56
CA PRO A 239 -9.17 4.79 4.65
C PRO A 239 -8.41 3.80 5.53
N PHE A 240 -7.08 3.78 5.45
CA PHE A 240 -6.21 2.86 6.18
C PHE A 240 -5.49 3.56 7.34
N PHE A 241 -6.28 4.09 8.28
CA PHE A 241 -5.81 4.93 9.38
C PHE A 241 -4.80 4.24 10.30
N PHE A 242 -4.73 2.91 10.32
CA PHE A 242 -3.70 2.19 11.07
C PHE A 242 -2.29 2.70 10.74
N ASN A 243 -2.03 3.04 9.48
CA ASN A 243 -0.74 3.60 9.03
C ASN A 243 -0.43 5.01 9.59
N LYS A 244 -1.40 5.69 10.21
CA LYS A 244 -1.26 7.01 10.83
C LYS A 244 -1.30 6.96 12.37
N ALA A 245 -1.64 5.80 12.94
CA ALA A 245 -1.75 5.62 14.39
C ALA A 245 -0.37 5.33 15.01
N LEU A 246 0.48 6.36 15.11
CA LEU A 246 1.89 6.25 15.52
C LEU A 246 2.09 5.49 16.84
N GLU A 247 1.18 5.66 17.81
CA GLU A 247 1.25 4.98 19.10
C GLU A 247 1.02 3.46 18.99
N ALA A 248 0.25 3.03 17.98
CA ALA A 248 -0.06 1.65 17.69
C ALA A 248 0.99 0.97 16.78
N LEU A 249 1.75 1.76 16.00
CA LEU A 249 2.80 1.26 15.12
C LEU A 249 4.05 0.89 15.92
N LYS A 250 4.44 -0.39 15.87
CA LYS A 250 5.63 -0.90 16.55
C LYS A 250 6.56 -1.61 15.58
N LEU A 251 7.62 -0.92 15.17
CA LEU A 251 8.66 -1.49 14.32
C LEU A 251 9.33 -2.68 15.05
N GLY A 252 9.41 -3.83 14.39
CA GLY A 252 9.93 -5.07 14.98
C GLY A 252 8.92 -5.93 15.75
N LEU A 253 7.69 -5.46 15.92
CA LEU A 253 6.58 -6.30 16.35
C LEU A 253 5.55 -6.52 15.23
N GLN A 254 5.61 -5.68 14.20
CA GLN A 254 4.68 -5.64 13.08
C GLN A 254 5.45 -5.40 11.77
N PRO A 255 4.94 -5.86 10.61
CA PRO A 255 5.59 -5.70 9.32
C PRO A 255 5.21 -4.32 8.74
N LEU A 256 5.56 -3.26 9.48
CA LEU A 256 5.16 -1.88 9.14
C LEU A 256 5.62 -1.45 7.74
N GLY A 257 6.72 -2.03 7.27
CA GLY A 257 7.25 -1.90 5.91
C GLY A 257 6.24 -2.28 4.82
N MET A 258 5.49 -3.34 5.06
CA MET A 258 4.54 -3.90 4.09
C MET A 258 3.17 -3.21 4.19
N TYR A 259 2.74 -2.82 5.39
CA TYR A 259 1.42 -2.21 5.61
C TYR A 259 1.16 -0.99 4.73
N PHE A 260 2.16 -0.12 4.57
CA PHE A 260 2.00 1.09 3.76
C PHE A 260 1.95 0.80 2.26
N ARG A 261 2.73 -0.18 1.78
CA ARG A 261 2.70 -0.64 0.39
C ARG A 261 1.37 -1.29 0.04
N VAL A 262 0.89 -2.18 0.91
CA VAL A 262 -0.42 -2.82 0.75
C VAL A 262 -1.54 -1.78 0.79
N ALA A 263 -1.52 -0.84 1.73
CA ALA A 263 -2.48 0.25 1.76
C ALA A 263 -2.46 1.07 0.46
N THR A 264 -1.28 1.29 -0.12
CA THR A 264 -1.14 1.96 -1.41
C THR A 264 -1.77 1.17 -2.56
N LEU A 265 -1.48 -0.13 -2.65
CA LEU A 265 -2.10 -1.01 -3.64
C LEU A 265 -3.63 -1.00 -3.54
N LEU A 266 -4.15 -1.21 -2.33
CA LEU A 266 -5.59 -1.18 -2.07
C LEU A 266 -6.20 0.18 -2.40
N THR A 267 -5.46 1.27 -2.17
CA THR A 267 -5.89 2.61 -2.56
C THR A 267 -5.97 2.78 -4.07
N ASN A 268 -5.01 2.24 -4.83
CA ASN A 268 -5.07 2.24 -6.29
C ASN A 268 -6.27 1.45 -6.80
N TYR A 269 -6.59 0.29 -6.20
CA TYR A 269 -7.79 -0.47 -6.55
C TYR A 269 -9.06 0.32 -6.22
N HIS A 270 -9.09 0.96 -5.04
CA HIS A 270 -10.19 1.86 -4.68
C HIS A 270 -10.30 3.02 -5.66
N THR A 271 -9.20 3.59 -6.16
CA THR A 271 -9.20 4.64 -7.19
C THR A 271 -9.78 4.12 -8.50
N CYS A 272 -9.38 2.93 -8.97
CA CYS A 272 -9.93 2.34 -10.20
C CYS A 272 -11.45 2.10 -10.08
N LEU A 273 -11.93 1.69 -8.90
CA LEU A 273 -13.33 1.33 -8.68
C LEU A 273 -14.25 2.52 -8.36
N ASN A 274 -13.71 3.59 -7.77
CA ASN A 274 -14.53 4.69 -7.21
C ASN A 274 -14.03 6.10 -7.60
N GLY A 275 -12.94 6.21 -8.34
CA GLY A 275 -12.26 7.48 -8.59
C GLY A 275 -11.53 8.05 -7.37
N SER A 276 -11.05 9.28 -7.54
CA SER A 276 -10.30 10.01 -6.52
C SER A 276 -10.58 11.52 -6.59
N GLN A 277 -10.23 12.24 -5.52
CA GLN A 277 -10.24 13.71 -5.57
C GLN A 277 -9.31 14.24 -6.67
N THR A 278 -8.16 13.58 -6.87
CA THR A 278 -7.18 13.92 -7.89
C THR A 278 -7.77 13.79 -9.29
N SER A 279 -8.30 12.61 -9.66
CA SER A 279 -8.93 12.38 -10.97
C SER A 279 -10.02 13.40 -11.27
N ASN A 280 -10.87 13.70 -10.28
CA ASN A 280 -11.96 14.67 -10.43
C ASN A 280 -11.43 16.09 -10.63
N SER A 281 -10.39 16.49 -9.89
CA SER A 281 -9.81 17.83 -9.98
C SER A 281 -9.11 18.08 -11.32
N PHE A 282 -8.51 17.05 -11.92
CA PHE A 282 -7.82 17.17 -13.20
C PHE A 282 -8.67 16.76 -14.40
N ALA A 283 -9.91 16.28 -14.16
CA ALA A 283 -10.77 15.69 -15.19
C ALA A 283 -10.06 14.60 -16.00
N VAL A 284 -9.29 13.75 -15.31
CA VAL A 284 -8.61 12.59 -15.89
C VAL A 284 -9.13 11.34 -15.20
N GLU A 285 -9.90 10.53 -15.93
CA GLU A 285 -10.43 9.27 -15.41
C GLU A 285 -9.30 8.31 -15.02
N PRO A 286 -9.41 7.61 -13.88
CA PRO A 286 -8.50 6.52 -13.55
C PRO A 286 -8.66 5.38 -14.56
N PRO A 287 -7.62 4.54 -14.74
CA PRO A 287 -7.77 3.31 -15.50
C PRO A 287 -8.82 2.42 -14.85
N THR A 288 -9.45 1.57 -15.66
CA THR A 288 -10.22 0.44 -15.14
C THR A 288 -9.31 -0.48 -14.33
N LEU A 289 -9.89 -1.29 -13.44
CA LEU A 289 -9.10 -2.23 -12.65
C LEU A 289 -8.34 -3.23 -13.54
N ALA A 290 -8.94 -3.66 -14.65
CA ALA A 290 -8.29 -4.56 -15.61
C ALA A 290 -7.07 -3.90 -16.28
N GLU A 291 -7.23 -2.68 -16.82
CA GLU A 291 -6.11 -1.92 -17.41
C GLU A 291 -5.01 -1.64 -16.40
N TYR A 292 -5.38 -1.31 -15.15
CA TYR A 292 -4.40 -1.13 -14.09
C TYR A 292 -3.58 -2.40 -13.88
N LEU A 293 -4.23 -3.56 -13.74
CA LEU A 293 -3.58 -4.85 -13.50
C LEU A 293 -2.70 -5.31 -14.67
N GLU A 294 -3.15 -5.12 -15.91
CA GLU A 294 -2.37 -5.45 -17.11
C GLU A 294 -1.05 -4.69 -17.15
N ASN A 295 -1.06 -3.43 -16.72
CA ASN A 295 0.13 -2.57 -16.68
C ASN A 295 0.91 -2.67 -15.35
N TYR A 296 0.45 -3.48 -14.39
CA TYR A 296 1.02 -3.57 -13.04
C TYR A 296 2.16 -4.59 -12.91
N LEU A 297 2.47 -5.38 -13.95
CA LEU A 297 3.11 -6.69 -13.77
C LEU A 297 4.52 -6.96 -14.32
N GLU A 298 5.25 -6.03 -14.95
CA GLU A 298 6.62 -6.37 -15.44
C GLU A 298 7.79 -5.60 -14.80
N ASP A 299 7.62 -4.37 -14.29
CA ASP A 299 8.79 -3.51 -14.00
C ASP A 299 9.27 -3.43 -12.53
N HIS A 300 8.68 -4.19 -11.60
CA HIS A 300 8.96 -4.02 -10.16
C HIS A 300 9.28 -5.33 -9.44
N ILE A 301 9.80 -6.34 -10.13
CA ILE A 301 10.04 -7.68 -9.57
C ILE A 301 11.50 -7.93 -9.19
N ASP A 302 12.47 -7.25 -9.82
CA ASP A 302 13.89 -7.61 -9.68
C ASP A 302 14.82 -6.46 -9.24
N ASN A 303 14.45 -5.66 -8.23
CA ASN A 303 15.40 -4.80 -7.50
C ASN A 303 15.02 -4.64 -6.02
#